data_AF-A0A4Q4XAG8-F1
#
_entry.id   AF-A0A4Q4XAG8-F1
#
_cell.length_a   1.000
_cell.length_b   1.000
_cell.length_c   1.000
_cell.angle_alpha   90.00
_cell.angle_beta   90.00
_cell.angle_gamma   90.00
#
_symmetry.space_group_name_H-M   'P 1'
#
loop_
_entity.id
_entity.type
_entity.pdbx_description
1 polymer ?
#
loop_
_entity_poly.entity_id
_entity_poly.type
_entity_poly.pdbx_seq_one_letter_code
_entity_poly.pdbx_strand_id
1 'polypeptide(L)'
;MFHTATPLARPGDYTKIRAKELKKRKPTREAKLREREREKFLHNWKVPGVSPDSPKGQAMVEAHLERWAEKREKDFYRRVEQKALRKAAEKLEREKRKKNKKEPTPDDSLLKEAREEALGGGWEAMEEAMRQSER
;
A
#
# COMPACT_ATOMS: atom_id res chain seq x y z
N MET A 1 12.14 8.98 23.53
CA MET A 1 11.77 7.63 23.07
C MET A 1 11.04 7.74 21.75
N PHE A 2 11.60 7.21 20.65
CA PHE A 2 10.91 7.21 19.35
C PHE A 2 9.83 6.14 19.37
N HIS A 3 8.57 6.54 19.44
CA HIS A 3 7.46 5.64 19.18
C HIS A 3 7.59 5.13 17.75
N THR A 4 7.99 3.88 17.59
CA THR A 4 7.96 3.20 16.31
C THR A 4 6.50 3.11 15.88
N ALA A 5 6.10 4.01 14.97
CA ALA A 5 4.81 3.94 14.30
C ALA A 5 4.68 2.51 13.78
N THR A 6 3.79 1.73 14.40
CA THR A 6 3.60 0.33 14.01
C THR A 6 3.27 0.35 12.53
N PRO A 7 4.07 -0.29 11.66
CA PRO A 7 3.85 -0.17 10.23
C PRO A 7 2.44 -0.68 9.93
N LEU A 8 1.65 0.15 9.25
CA LEU A 8 0.26 -0.11 8.85
C LEU A 8 0.10 -1.44 8.09
N ALA A 9 1.21 -1.99 7.59
CA ALA A 9 1.30 -3.29 6.95
C ALA A 9 2.54 -4.06 7.43
N ARG A 10 2.43 -5.38 7.54
CA ARG A 10 3.60 -6.25 7.68
C ARG A 10 4.40 -6.18 6.37
N PRO A 11 5.69 -5.78 6.37
CA PRO A 11 6.45 -5.48 5.13
C PRO A 11 6.45 -6.64 4.11
N GLY A 12 6.44 -7.88 4.58
CA GLY A 12 6.44 -9.08 3.75
C GLY A 12 5.13 -9.37 3.00
N ASP A 13 3.98 -8.87 3.48
CA ASP A 13 2.69 -9.12 2.83
C ASP A 13 2.42 -8.11 1.71
N TYR A 14 2.71 -6.84 1.96
CA TYR A 14 2.60 -5.78 0.96
C TYR A 14 3.45 -6.09 -0.28
N THR A 15 4.72 -6.46 -0.10
CA THR A 15 5.65 -6.78 -1.19
C THR A 15 5.16 -7.97 -2.03
N LYS A 16 4.67 -9.04 -1.38
CA LYS A 16 4.08 -10.21 -2.06
C LYS A 16 2.83 -9.85 -2.85
N ILE A 17 1.95 -9.02 -2.30
CA ILE A 17 0.71 -8.60 -2.98
C ILE A 17 1.05 -7.71 -4.19
N ARG A 18 1.95 -6.74 -4.01
CA ARG A 18 2.43 -5.86 -5.08
C ARG A 18 3.01 -6.66 -6.25
N ALA A 19 3.91 -7.61 -5.97
CA ALA A 19 4.50 -8.47 -6.99
C ALA A 19 3.45 -9.29 -7.75
N LYS A 20 2.44 -9.84 -7.06
CA LYS A 20 1.34 -10.58 -7.70
C LYS A 20 0.47 -9.69 -8.60
N GLU A 21 0.19 -8.45 -8.21
CA GLU A 21 -0.61 -7.54 -9.03
C GLU A 21 0.19 -6.99 -10.22
N LEU A 22 1.51 -6.75 -10.08
CA LEU A 22 2.38 -6.37 -11.21
C LEU A 22 2.40 -7.42 -12.32
N LYS A 23 2.45 -8.72 -11.97
CA LYS A 23 2.40 -9.84 -12.93
C LYS A 23 1.10 -9.91 -13.74
N LYS A 24 0.06 -9.16 -13.36
CA LYS A 24 -1.21 -9.11 -14.11
C LYS A 24 -1.15 -8.19 -15.33
N ARG A 25 -0.11 -7.35 -15.45
CA ARG A 25 0.13 -6.57 -16.67
C ARG A 25 0.52 -7.55 -17.79
N LYS A 26 -0.34 -7.68 -18.79
CA LYS A 26 -0.10 -8.55 -19.95
C LYS A 26 0.20 -7.67 -21.17
N PRO A 27 1.38 -7.81 -21.81
CA PRO A 27 1.74 -7.02 -22.99
C PRO A 27 0.71 -7.13 -24.11
N THR A 28 0.18 -8.34 -24.33
CA THR A 28 -0.87 -8.62 -25.32
C THR A 28 -2.16 -7.86 -25.05
N ARG A 29 -2.50 -7.62 -23.78
CA ARG A 29 -3.68 -6.83 -23.40
C ARG A 29 -3.42 -5.34 -23.65
N GLU A 30 -2.23 -4.85 -23.30
CA GLU A 30 -1.86 -3.44 -23.51
C GLU A 30 -1.80 -3.08 -25.00
N ALA A 31 -1.32 -3.99 -25.86
CA ALA A 31 -1.37 -3.81 -27.32
C ALA A 31 -2.81 -3.64 -27.84
N LYS A 32 -3.74 -4.52 -27.43
CA LYS A 32 -5.17 -4.40 -27.79
C LYS A 32 -5.80 -3.11 -27.29
N LEU A 33 -5.37 -2.62 -26.13
CA LEU A 33 -5.87 -1.36 -25.58
C LEU A 33 -5.30 -0.15 -26.34
N ARG A 34 -4.04 -0.24 -26.78
CA ARG A 34 -3.39 0.77 -27.63
C ARG A 34 -4.07 0.87 -28.99
N GLU A 35 -4.41 -0.26 -29.60
CA GLU A 35 -5.18 -0.30 -30.86
C GLU A 35 -6.57 0.35 -30.70
N ARG A 36 -7.31 -0.01 -29.64
CA ARG A 36 -8.61 0.61 -29.35
C ARG A 36 -8.52 2.11 -29.11
N GLU A 37 -7.47 2.56 -28.44
CA GLU A 37 -7.23 4.00 -28.25
C GLU A 37 -6.92 4.68 -29.59
N ARG A 38 -6.14 4.04 -30.46
CA ARG A 38 -5.86 4.53 -31.82
C ARG A 38 -7.16 4.69 -32.61
N GLU A 39 -8.00 3.66 -32.65
CA GLU A 39 -9.31 3.70 -33.31
C GLU A 39 -10.19 4.82 -32.75
N LYS A 40 -10.24 4.95 -31.42
CA LYS A 40 -11.02 6.01 -30.76
C LYS A 40 -10.49 7.41 -31.10
N PHE A 41 -9.18 7.58 -31.17
CA PHE A 41 -8.55 8.86 -31.51
C PHE A 41 -8.81 9.22 -32.98
N LEU A 42 -8.67 8.25 -33.89
CA LEU A 42 -8.96 8.42 -35.31
C LEU A 42 -10.45 8.71 -35.56
N HIS A 43 -11.34 8.05 -34.84
CA HIS A 43 -12.79 8.31 -34.92
C HIS A 43 -13.14 9.75 -34.52
N ASN A 44 -12.38 10.34 -33.58
CA ASN A 44 -12.56 11.72 -33.13
C ASN A 44 -11.57 12.70 -33.80
N TRP A 45 -10.99 12.32 -34.94
CA TRP A 45 -10.01 13.15 -35.63
C TRP A 45 -10.64 14.45 -36.13
N LYS A 46 -10.14 15.59 -35.63
CA LYS A 46 -10.66 16.93 -35.95
C LYS A 46 -9.55 17.91 -36.30
N VAL A 47 -8.42 17.43 -36.82
CA VAL A 47 -7.28 18.29 -37.20
C VAL A 47 -7.50 18.83 -38.61
N PRO A 48 -7.74 20.14 -38.79
CA PRO A 48 -8.00 20.71 -40.12
C PRO A 48 -6.77 20.62 -41.00
N GLY A 49 -6.94 20.23 -42.27
CA GLY A 49 -5.86 20.21 -43.26
C GLY A 49 -4.78 19.15 -43.03
N VAL A 50 -4.95 18.22 -42.08
CA VAL A 50 -4.03 17.12 -41.83
C VAL A 50 -4.78 15.80 -41.91
N SER A 51 -4.44 15.00 -42.92
CA SER A 51 -4.92 13.61 -43.00
C SER A 51 -4.21 12.75 -41.94
N PRO A 52 -4.91 11.85 -41.24
CA PRO A 52 -4.30 10.90 -40.30
C PRO A 52 -3.25 10.00 -40.97
N ASP A 53 -3.35 9.76 -42.28
CA ASP A 53 -2.39 8.95 -43.04
C ASP A 53 -1.17 9.72 -43.54
N SER A 54 -1.18 11.06 -43.43
CA SER A 54 0.00 11.87 -43.74
C SER A 54 1.10 11.63 -42.70
N PRO A 55 2.40 11.84 -43.02
CA PRO A 55 3.48 11.73 -42.05
C PRO A 55 3.24 12.59 -40.79
N LYS A 56 2.69 13.79 -40.98
CA LYS A 56 2.30 14.70 -39.89
C LYS A 56 1.15 14.13 -39.05
N GLY A 57 0.15 13.52 -39.70
CA GLY A 57 -0.97 12.86 -39.03
C GLY A 57 -0.52 11.66 -38.20
N GLN A 58 0.33 10.80 -38.78
CA GLN A 58 0.89 9.64 -38.10
C GLN A 58 1.71 10.04 -36.87
N ALA A 59 2.55 11.06 -36.97
CA ALA A 59 3.31 11.58 -35.83
C ALA A 59 2.39 12.07 -34.68
N MET A 60 1.26 12.71 -35.00
CA MET A 60 0.28 13.13 -33.99
C MET A 60 -0.43 11.94 -33.33
N VAL A 61 -0.77 10.92 -34.11
CA VAL A 61 -1.36 9.67 -33.59
C VAL A 61 -0.38 8.98 -32.66
N GLU A 62 0.88 8.84 -33.05
CA GLU A 62 1.91 8.20 -32.23
C GLU A 62 2.16 8.96 -30.93
N ALA A 63 2.28 10.30 -31.00
CA ALA A 63 2.45 11.15 -29.82
C ALA A 63 1.25 11.05 -28.85
N HIS A 64 0.02 10.95 -29.37
CA HIS A 64 -1.16 10.71 -28.54
C HIS A 64 -1.09 9.35 -27.84
N LEU A 65 -0.76 8.29 -28.59
CA LEU A 65 -0.66 6.93 -28.07
C LEU A 65 0.47 6.77 -27.04
N GLU A 66 1.58 7.48 -27.20
CA GLU A 66 2.68 7.53 -26.23
C GLU A 66 2.23 8.18 -24.92
N ARG A 67 1.66 9.40 -24.98
CA ARG A 67 1.12 10.09 -23.80
C ARG A 67 0.05 9.27 -23.09
N TRP A 68 -0.82 8.61 -23.85
CA TRP A 68 -1.82 7.70 -23.30
C TRP A 68 -1.17 6.50 -22.60
N ALA A 69 -0.16 5.89 -23.21
CA ALA A 69 0.54 4.74 -22.65
C ALA A 69 1.27 5.11 -21.34
N GLU A 70 1.94 6.26 -21.29
CA GLU A 70 2.57 6.76 -20.07
C GLU A 70 1.56 7.00 -18.94
N LYS A 71 0.44 7.67 -19.24
CA LYS A 71 -0.61 7.93 -18.25
C LYS A 71 -1.18 6.63 -17.70
N ARG A 72 -1.43 5.67 -18.59
CA ARG A 72 -1.95 4.35 -18.25
C ARG A 72 -0.96 3.55 -17.40
N GLU A 73 0.33 3.63 -17.70
CA GLU A 73 1.38 2.99 -16.94
C GLU A 73 1.45 3.54 -15.51
N LYS A 74 1.49 4.87 -15.37
CA LYS A 74 1.46 5.55 -14.05
C LYS A 74 0.21 5.14 -13.26
N ASP A 75 -0.95 5.11 -13.90
CA ASP A 75 -2.21 4.67 -13.29
C ASP A 75 -2.19 3.21 -12.85
N PHE A 76 -1.58 2.33 -13.64
CA PHE A 76 -1.43 0.92 -13.30
C PHE A 76 -0.60 0.77 -12.02
N TYR A 77 0.59 1.37 -11.97
CA TYR A 77 1.45 1.30 -10.78
C TYR A 77 0.77 1.88 -9.54
N ARG A 78 0.09 3.03 -9.68
CA ARG A 78 -0.70 3.64 -8.59
C ARG A 78 -1.78 2.71 -8.06
N ARG A 79 -2.54 2.04 -8.94
CA ARG A 79 -3.61 1.11 -8.55
C ARG A 79 -3.04 -0.15 -7.89
N VAL A 80 -1.94 -0.67 -8.40
CA VAL A 80 -1.22 -1.81 -7.80
C VAL A 80 -0.78 -1.46 -6.38
N GLU A 81 -0.20 -0.27 -6.21
CA GLU A 81 0.27 0.26 -4.92
C GLU A 81 -0.87 0.38 -3.90
N GLN A 82 -1.94 1.09 -4.25
CA GLN A 82 -3.11 1.26 -3.39
C GLN A 82 -3.75 -0.08 -3.00
N LYS A 83 -3.86 -1.00 -3.96
CA LYS A 83 -4.44 -2.32 -3.73
C LYS A 83 -3.56 -3.19 -2.84
N ALA A 84 -2.24 -3.10 -2.97
CA ALA A 84 -1.31 -3.80 -2.10
C ALA A 84 -1.40 -3.29 -0.66
N LEU A 85 -1.43 -1.97 -0.47
CA LEU A 85 -1.62 -1.34 0.85
C LEU A 85 -2.94 -1.75 1.48
N ARG A 86 -4.07 -1.64 0.73
CA ARG A 86 -5.39 -1.99 1.25
C ARG A 86 -5.47 -3.45 1.70
N LYS A 87 -5.01 -4.39 0.87
CA LYS A 87 -5.02 -5.82 1.21
C LYS A 87 -4.09 -6.16 2.38
N ALA A 88 -2.94 -5.49 2.48
CA ALA A 88 -2.04 -5.69 3.60
C ALA A 88 -2.64 -5.18 4.92
N ALA A 89 -3.31 -4.02 4.88
CA ALA A 89 -4.05 -3.47 6.02
C ALA A 89 -5.23 -4.37 6.44
N GLU A 90 -6.05 -4.83 5.48
CA GLU A 90 -7.15 -5.78 5.74
C GLU A 90 -6.64 -7.08 6.40
N LYS A 91 -5.48 -7.58 5.98
CA LYS A 91 -4.87 -8.78 6.57
C LYS A 91 -4.38 -8.52 7.99
N LEU A 92 -3.71 -7.40 8.23
CA LEU A 92 -3.26 -6.98 9.56
C LEU A 92 -4.44 -6.81 10.52
N GLU A 93 -5.53 -6.20 10.06
CA GLU A 93 -6.75 -6.02 10.85
C GLU A 93 -7.38 -7.37 11.22
N ARG A 94 -7.46 -8.31 10.27
CA ARG A 94 -7.95 -9.67 10.54
C ARG A 94 -7.07 -10.39 11.57
N GLU A 95 -5.76 -10.22 11.52
CA GLU A 95 -4.84 -10.79 12.52
C GLU A 95 -5.06 -10.15 13.90
N LYS A 96 -5.23 -8.82 14.00
CA LYS A 96 -5.59 -8.14 15.26
C LYS A 96 -6.91 -8.66 15.83
N ARG A 97 -7.95 -8.77 14.99
CA ARG A 97 -9.26 -9.33 15.40
C ARG A 97 -9.16 -10.77 15.88
N LYS A 98 -8.29 -11.60 15.26
CA LYS A 98 -8.04 -12.98 15.71
C LYS A 98 -7.30 -13.03 17.04
N LYS A 99 -6.32 -12.15 17.27
CA LYS A 99 -5.64 -12.04 18.57
C LYS A 99 -6.61 -11.62 19.66
N ASN A 100 -7.45 -10.62 19.41
CA ASN A 100 -8.44 -10.15 20.38
C ASN A 100 -9.59 -11.13 20.62
N LYS A 101 -9.79 -12.11 19.73
CA LYS A 101 -10.77 -13.21 19.89
C LYS A 101 -10.22 -14.43 20.62
N LYS A 102 -8.90 -14.56 20.77
CA LYS A 102 -8.34 -15.58 21.66
C LYS A 102 -8.62 -15.09 23.08
N GLU A 103 -9.38 -15.86 23.84
CA GLU A 103 -9.49 -15.66 25.29
C GLU A 103 -8.07 -15.58 25.87
N PRO A 104 -7.83 -14.72 26.88
CA PRO A 104 -6.53 -14.65 27.52
C PRO A 104 -6.16 -16.05 28.01
N THR A 105 -5.05 -16.58 27.51
CA THR A 105 -4.52 -17.82 28.03
C THR A 105 -4.02 -17.59 29.47
N PRO A 106 -4.00 -18.60 30.35
CA PRO A 106 -3.53 -18.45 31.73
C PRO A 106 -2.13 -17.81 31.83
N ASP A 107 -1.25 -18.07 30.85
CA ASP A 107 0.06 -17.44 30.73
C ASP A 107 -0.01 -15.93 30.45
N ASP A 108 -1.02 -15.45 29.72
CA ASP A 108 -1.21 -14.01 29.45
C ASP A 108 -1.69 -13.26 30.69
N SER A 109 -2.49 -13.90 31.56
CA SER A 109 -2.85 -13.34 32.87
C SER A 109 -1.65 -13.28 33.80
N LEU A 110 -0.82 -14.32 33.85
CA LEU A 110 0.41 -14.32 34.67
C LEU A 110 1.41 -13.26 34.19
N LEU A 111 1.55 -13.07 32.88
CA LEU A 111 2.37 -12.00 32.30
C LEU A 111 1.82 -10.60 32.60
N LYS A 112 0.50 -10.45 32.72
CA LYS A 112 -0.13 -9.17 33.10
C LYS A 112 0.05 -8.89 34.59
N GLU A 113 -0.15 -9.89 35.46
CA GLU A 113 0.12 -9.79 36.90
C GLU A 113 1.58 -9.47 37.18
N ALA A 114 2.53 -10.22 36.61
CA ALA A 114 3.96 -9.95 36.82
C ALA A 114 4.36 -8.53 36.36
N ARG A 115 3.68 -8.00 35.35
CA ARG A 115 3.92 -6.64 34.84
C ARG A 115 3.27 -5.57 35.70
N GLU A 116 2.10 -5.83 36.26
CA GLU A 116 1.42 -4.95 37.23
C GLU A 116 2.15 -4.96 38.58
N GLU A 117 2.68 -6.10 39.02
CA GLU A 117 3.47 -6.24 40.25
C GLU A 117 4.84 -5.55 40.13
N ALA A 118 5.52 -5.69 38.98
CA ALA A 118 6.76 -4.95 38.71
C ALA A 118 6.54 -3.43 38.61
N LEU A 119 5.35 -2.99 38.18
CA LEU A 119 4.97 -1.57 38.17
C LEU A 119 4.50 -1.09 39.54
N GLY A 120 3.85 -1.92 40.36
CA GLY A 120 3.41 -1.57 41.71
C GLY A 120 4.56 -1.47 42.72
N GLY A 121 5.46 -2.47 42.73
CA GLY A 121 6.60 -2.49 43.66
C GLY A 121 7.72 -1.52 43.32
N GLY A 122 7.79 -1.02 42.08
CA GLY A 122 8.78 -0.02 41.66
C GLY A 122 8.50 1.39 42.18
N TRP A 123 7.22 1.74 42.39
CA TRP A 123 6.84 3.07 42.89
C TRP A 123 7.06 3.20 44.40
N GLU A 124 6.69 2.20 45.20
CA GLU A 124 6.92 2.22 46.65
C GLU A 124 8.42 2.24 46.99
N ALA A 125 9.24 1.44 46.30
CA ALA A 125 10.69 1.44 46.50
C ALA A 125 11.37 2.75 46.04
N MET A 126 10.85 3.39 44.99
CA MET A 126 11.36 4.67 44.49
C MET A 126 10.96 5.85 45.41
N GLU A 127 9.74 5.82 45.95
CA GLU A 127 9.25 6.83 46.91
C GLU A 127 9.99 6.74 48.25
N GLU A 128 10.28 5.52 48.75
CA GLU A 128 11.07 5.32 49.96
C GLU A 128 12.55 5.70 49.77
N ALA A 129 13.13 5.47 48.58
CA ALA A 129 14.48 5.93 48.24
C ALA A 129 14.58 7.47 48.16
N MET A 130 13.57 8.16 47.59
CA MET A 130 13.53 9.63 47.60
C MET A 130 13.43 10.18 49.03
N ARG A 131 12.61 9.54 49.88
CA ARG A 131 12.43 9.96 51.28
C ARG A 131 13.70 9.80 52.13
N GLN A 132 14.59 8.86 51.78
CA GLN A 132 15.90 8.72 52.44
C GLN A 132 16.96 9.68 51.90
N SER A 133 16.80 10.19 50.68
CA SER A 133 17.73 11.18 50.08
C SER A 133 17.50 12.63 50.54
N GLU A 134 16.38 12.89 51.22
CA GLU A 134 16.04 14.19 51.82
C GLU A 134 16.46 14.31 53.30
N ARG A 135 17.18 13.32 53.84
CA ARG A 135 17.85 13.37 55.15
C ARG A 135 19.34 13.62 55.00
#